data_AF-A0A2P2M4C5-F1
#
_entry.id   AF-A0A2P2M4C5-F1
#
_cell.length_a   1.000
_cell.length_b   1.000
_cell.length_c   1.000
_cell.angle_alpha   90.00
_cell.angle_beta   90.00
_cell.angle_gamma   90.00
#
_symmetry.space_group_name_H-M   'P 1'
#
loop_
_entity.id
_entity.type
_entity.pdbx_description
1 polymer ?
#
loop_
_entity_poly.entity_id
_entity_poly.type
_entity_poly.pdbx_seq_one_letter_code
_entity_poly.pdbx_strand_id
1 'polypeptide(L)'
;MAMALSASDLPAIYSLLTNSMSGDERVRKPAETALSQLESRPGFCFCLMEVITAKDLASQVDVRLMASVYFKNSISRYWRNRRDSSGISSEEKNHLRQKLLSHLREENDKIAVMLAVLISKIARFDYPKEWPELFSALAHKLQSADVLTSHRIFLILFRTLKELSTKRLTADQRNFAEISSHFFDYSWHLWQNDVQTILHGFSALAQNPNALEQHHEELHLTCERWLLCLKIIRQMIVSGFQSDAKCVQEVRPVKEVSPVLLNVIQSLLPYCSTFQKEHPKFWDLIKRACTKLMKVLVTIQGRHPYSFGDKSVLPLVLDFCLNKIINPEPDLLSFEQFLIQCMVMVKCVLECKEYKPNLTGRVMDENGITLEQMKKNISGVVVGVLTSLLPSDRIILLCNVLIRRYFVLSASDLDELYQNSESFHHEQDMVQWTEKLRPCAEALYIVLFENYSQLLGPVVVATLQEAMNGCPASVSEITPGLLLKDAAYGAAAYVYYELSNYLSFKDWFNGALSLELSNDHPNMRIIHRKVALILGQWVSEIKDDTRRPVYCGLIRLLQDKDLSVRVSCTSYPYYMHHCPPSASFPAQNKILPSLSILGQFSPSILSTFAV
;
A
#
# COMPACT_ATOMS: atom_id res chain seq x y z
N MET A 1 34.45 -31.56 23.06
CA MET A 1 34.29 -30.30 22.29
C MET A 1 34.57 -30.62 20.83
N ALA A 2 33.60 -30.42 19.92
CA ALA A 2 33.88 -30.57 18.49
C ALA A 2 34.94 -29.52 18.08
N MET A 3 35.91 -29.89 17.24
CA MET A 3 36.93 -28.94 16.77
C MET A 3 36.27 -27.78 16.03
N ALA A 4 36.79 -26.56 16.21
CA ALA A 4 36.38 -25.40 15.44
C ALA A 4 36.69 -25.61 13.95
N LEU A 5 35.79 -25.18 13.07
CA LEU A 5 36.00 -25.17 11.64
C LEU A 5 37.02 -24.08 11.29
N SER A 6 37.85 -24.34 10.29
CA SER A 6 38.90 -23.42 9.85
C SER A 6 38.94 -23.26 8.33
N ALA A 7 39.89 -22.48 7.82
CA ALA A 7 40.08 -22.29 6.38
C ALA A 7 40.30 -23.61 5.61
N SER A 8 40.84 -24.65 6.25
CA SER A 8 41.02 -25.97 5.62
C SER A 8 39.71 -26.67 5.27
N ASP A 9 38.61 -26.30 5.94
CA ASP A 9 37.28 -26.91 5.76
C ASP A 9 36.47 -26.24 4.64
N LEU A 10 36.96 -25.13 4.08
CA LEU A 10 36.26 -24.37 3.03
C LEU A 10 35.92 -25.20 1.79
N PRO A 11 36.81 -26.04 1.23
CA PRO A 11 36.47 -26.86 0.07
C PRO A 11 35.34 -27.86 0.37
N ALA A 12 35.32 -28.43 1.58
CA ALA A 12 34.27 -29.34 2.00
C ALA A 12 32.93 -28.62 2.14
N ILE A 13 32.92 -27.45 2.79
CA ILE A 13 31.71 -26.63 2.95
C ILE A 13 31.19 -26.16 1.59
N TYR A 14 32.07 -25.73 0.68
CA TYR A 14 31.70 -25.38 -0.68
C TYR A 14 31.04 -26.55 -1.43
N SER A 15 31.63 -27.75 -1.34
CA SER A 15 31.07 -28.96 -1.95
C SER A 15 29.69 -29.30 -1.35
N LEU A 16 29.54 -29.21 -0.03
CA LEU A 16 28.25 -29.45 0.64
C LEU A 16 27.18 -28.43 0.21
N LEU A 17 27.53 -27.14 0.12
CA LEU A 17 26.60 -26.11 -0.37
C LEU A 17 26.17 -26.37 -1.81
N THR A 18 27.11 -26.73 -2.68
CA THR A 18 26.83 -27.07 -4.08
C THR A 18 25.91 -28.29 -4.17
N ASN A 19 26.23 -29.37 -3.44
CA ASN A 19 25.46 -30.60 -3.42
C ASN A 19 24.05 -30.41 -2.83
N SER A 20 23.88 -29.48 -1.88
CA SER A 20 22.56 -29.15 -1.31
C SER A 20 21.59 -28.49 -2.32
N MET A 21 22.10 -28.03 -3.46
CA MET A 21 21.31 -27.46 -4.55
C MET A 21 21.07 -28.46 -5.69
N SER A 22 21.55 -29.70 -5.57
CA SER A 22 21.37 -30.72 -6.60
C SER A 22 19.90 -31.13 -6.74
N GLY A 23 19.46 -31.37 -7.99
CA GLY A 23 18.16 -31.96 -8.28
C GLY A 23 18.06 -33.43 -7.84
N ASP A 24 19.20 -34.12 -7.67
CA ASP A 24 19.23 -35.51 -7.17
C ASP A 24 19.13 -35.53 -5.64
N GLU A 25 18.02 -36.08 -5.14
CA GLU A 25 17.74 -36.24 -3.71
C GLU A 25 18.82 -37.06 -2.98
N ARG A 26 19.45 -38.02 -3.65
CA ARG A 26 20.52 -38.87 -3.08
C ARG A 26 21.78 -38.09 -2.77
N VAL A 27 22.02 -36.98 -3.47
CA VAL A 27 23.14 -36.06 -3.24
C VAL A 27 22.74 -34.93 -2.29
N ARG A 28 21.52 -34.40 -2.48
CA ARG A 28 21.02 -33.25 -1.73
C ARG A 28 20.77 -33.55 -0.24
N LYS A 29 20.04 -34.63 0.09
CA LYS A 29 19.68 -34.94 1.48
C LYS A 29 20.89 -35.17 2.40
N PRO A 30 21.93 -35.94 1.99
CA PRO A 30 23.13 -36.08 2.80
C PRO A 30 23.86 -34.75 3.01
N ALA A 31 23.92 -33.90 1.98
CA ALA A 31 24.56 -32.59 2.08
C ALA A 31 23.82 -31.64 3.03
N GLU A 32 22.49 -31.56 2.94
CA GLU A 32 21.65 -30.78 3.87
C GLU A 32 21.81 -31.28 5.31
N THR A 33 21.84 -32.60 5.51
CA THR A 33 22.02 -33.20 6.83
C THR A 33 23.39 -32.86 7.42
N ALA A 34 24.45 -32.96 6.61
CA ALA A 34 25.79 -32.59 7.03
C ALA A 34 25.88 -31.10 7.37
N LEU A 35 25.31 -30.21 6.55
CA LEU A 35 25.27 -28.77 6.84
C LEU A 35 24.53 -28.46 8.15
N SER A 36 23.40 -29.13 8.40
CA SER A 36 22.64 -29.01 9.67
C SER A 36 23.49 -29.39 10.89
N GLN A 37 24.31 -30.44 10.79
CA GLN A 37 25.23 -30.85 11.86
C GLN A 37 26.39 -29.86 12.05
N LEU A 38 26.80 -29.16 11.00
CA LEU A 38 27.86 -28.14 11.05
C LEU A 38 27.37 -26.80 11.62
N GLU A 39 26.07 -26.49 11.56
CA GLU A 39 25.51 -25.19 11.98
C GLU A 39 25.90 -24.77 13.40
N SER A 40 25.98 -25.73 14.33
CA SER A 40 26.30 -25.46 15.74
C SER A 40 27.80 -25.42 16.05
N ARG A 41 28.67 -25.70 15.06
CA ARG A 41 30.12 -25.75 15.27
C ARG A 41 30.72 -24.33 15.21
N PRO A 42 31.64 -23.98 16.12
CA PRO A 42 32.41 -22.74 16.02
C PRO A 42 33.14 -22.65 14.67
N GLY A 43 33.21 -21.47 14.07
CA GLY A 43 33.84 -21.24 12.77
C GLY A 43 32.95 -21.55 11.56
N PHE A 44 31.75 -22.10 11.73
CA PHE A 44 30.84 -22.33 10.60
C PHE A 44 30.44 -21.02 9.91
N CYS A 45 30.06 -20.00 10.69
CA CYS A 45 29.71 -18.69 10.13
C CYS A 45 30.91 -18.01 9.47
N PHE A 46 32.11 -18.16 10.04
CA PHE A 46 33.35 -17.74 9.40
C PHE A 46 33.52 -18.38 8.00
N CYS A 47 33.40 -19.70 7.89
CA CYS A 47 33.52 -20.40 6.61
C CYS A 47 32.46 -19.96 5.60
N LEU A 48 31.22 -19.77 6.02
CA LEU A 48 30.18 -19.23 5.15
C LEU A 48 30.53 -17.82 4.65
N MET A 49 31.07 -16.97 5.52
CA MET A 49 31.49 -15.63 5.15
C MET A 49 32.66 -15.65 4.16
N GLU A 50 33.64 -16.55 4.33
CA GLU A 50 34.69 -16.78 3.33
C GLU A 50 34.10 -17.13 1.95
N VAL A 51 33.19 -18.11 1.88
CA VAL A 51 32.52 -18.50 0.63
C VAL A 51 31.76 -17.32 -0.01
N ILE A 52 31.09 -16.49 0.79
CA ILE A 52 30.36 -15.32 0.29
C ILE A 52 31.31 -14.27 -0.30
N THR A 53 32.48 -14.05 0.30
CA THR A 53 33.46 -13.02 -0.12
C THR A 53 34.53 -13.50 -1.09
N ALA A 54 34.56 -14.80 -1.39
CA ALA A 54 35.53 -15.44 -2.27
C ALA A 54 35.45 -14.85 -3.69
N LYS A 55 36.56 -14.25 -4.15
CA LYS A 55 36.63 -13.58 -5.46
C LYS A 55 36.59 -14.57 -6.62
N ASP A 56 37.19 -15.74 -6.44
CA ASP A 56 37.16 -16.88 -7.36
C ASP A 56 35.75 -17.46 -7.55
N LEU A 57 34.90 -17.30 -6.53
CA LEU A 57 33.49 -17.72 -6.58
C LEU A 57 32.54 -16.60 -7.00
N ALA A 58 33.03 -15.43 -7.42
CA ALA A 58 32.19 -14.28 -7.75
C ALA A 58 31.10 -14.61 -8.79
N SER A 59 31.41 -15.49 -9.76
CA SER A 59 30.48 -15.99 -10.78
C SER A 59 29.49 -17.05 -10.27
N GLN A 60 29.80 -17.72 -9.15
CA GLN A 60 28.98 -18.79 -8.54
C GLN A 60 27.92 -18.18 -7.60
N VAL A 61 27.03 -17.38 -8.17
CA VAL A 61 26.03 -16.59 -7.41
C VAL A 61 25.14 -17.50 -6.54
N ASP A 62 24.72 -18.66 -7.03
CA ASP A 62 23.80 -19.54 -6.31
C ASP A 62 24.44 -20.14 -5.05
N VAL A 63 25.72 -20.54 -5.13
CA VAL A 63 26.45 -21.06 -3.97
C VAL A 63 26.65 -19.97 -2.92
N ARG A 64 27.02 -18.75 -3.35
CA ARG A 64 27.17 -17.58 -2.46
C ARG A 64 25.83 -17.19 -1.81
N LEU A 65 24.73 -17.30 -2.55
CA LEU A 65 23.38 -17.08 -2.01
C LEU A 65 23.01 -18.14 -0.98
N MET A 66 23.28 -19.42 -1.27
CA MET A 66 23.03 -20.50 -0.33
C MET A 66 23.82 -20.32 0.97
N ALA A 67 25.11 -19.98 0.85
CA ALA A 67 25.94 -19.64 2.01
C ALA A 67 25.36 -18.48 2.82
N SER A 68 24.88 -17.44 2.15
CA SER A 68 24.22 -16.29 2.78
C SER A 68 22.93 -16.67 3.51
N VAL A 69 22.17 -17.63 2.99
CA VAL A 69 20.94 -18.14 3.63
C VAL A 69 21.27 -18.92 4.90
N TYR A 70 22.24 -19.85 4.84
CA TYR A 70 22.71 -20.56 6.04
C TYR A 70 23.27 -19.60 7.09
N PHE A 71 24.00 -18.56 6.67
CA PHE A 71 24.54 -17.57 7.60
C PHE A 71 23.41 -16.77 8.28
N LYS A 72 22.42 -16.31 7.52
CA LYS A 72 21.23 -15.64 8.05
C LYS A 72 20.48 -16.50 9.08
N ASN A 73 20.35 -17.79 8.80
CA ASN A 73 19.70 -18.74 9.69
C ASN A 73 20.53 -18.95 10.97
N SER A 74 21.85 -19.07 10.82
CA SER A 74 22.79 -19.21 11.93
C SER A 74 22.77 -17.99 12.86
N ILE A 75 22.70 -16.77 12.32
CA ILE A 75 22.53 -15.55 13.12
C ILE A 75 21.22 -15.62 13.95
N SER A 76 20.14 -16.10 13.35
CA SER A 76 18.83 -16.13 14.03
C SER A 76 18.78 -17.18 15.15
N ARG A 77 19.53 -18.28 15.01
CA ARG A 77 19.53 -19.41 15.95
C ARG A 77 20.61 -19.29 17.03
N TYR A 78 21.84 -18.95 16.65
CA TYR A 78 23.05 -19.12 17.47
C TYR A 78 23.78 -17.82 17.81
N TRP A 79 23.34 -16.64 17.31
CA TRP A 79 24.02 -15.38 17.63
C TRP A 79 23.88 -14.98 19.10
N ARG A 80 22.74 -15.27 19.73
CA ARG A 80 22.57 -15.10 21.18
C ARG A 80 22.85 -16.41 21.90
N ASN A 81 23.61 -16.34 22.98
CA ASN A 81 23.83 -17.49 23.85
C ASN A 81 22.48 -17.91 24.45
N ARG A 82 22.16 -19.21 24.36
CA ARG A 82 20.97 -19.80 24.97
C ARG A 82 21.43 -20.78 26.04
N ARG A 83 20.52 -21.16 26.95
CA ARG A 83 20.84 -22.15 28.01
C ARG A 83 21.35 -23.47 27.41
N ASP A 84 20.86 -23.83 26.23
CA ASP A 84 21.13 -25.12 25.57
C ASP A 84 22.17 -25.05 24.44
N SER A 85 22.76 -23.88 24.19
CA SER A 85 23.77 -23.70 23.13
C SER A 85 24.73 -22.57 23.49
N SER A 86 26.03 -22.88 23.50
CA SER A 86 27.11 -21.91 23.75
C SER A 86 27.18 -20.78 22.71
N GLY A 87 26.40 -20.86 21.63
CA GLY A 87 26.32 -19.82 20.60
C GLY A 87 27.64 -19.58 19.88
N ILE A 88 27.69 -18.49 19.11
CA ILE A 88 28.91 -18.00 18.45
C ILE A 88 29.74 -17.18 19.45
N SER A 89 31.06 -17.40 19.48
CA SER A 89 31.97 -16.72 20.43
C SER A 89 32.06 -15.21 20.17
N SER A 90 32.49 -14.45 21.17
CA SER A 90 32.73 -13.00 21.06
C SER A 90 33.76 -12.67 19.98
N GLU A 91 34.82 -13.47 19.90
CA GLU A 91 35.93 -13.29 18.95
C GLU A 91 35.44 -13.52 17.52
N GLU A 92 34.69 -14.60 17.29
CA GLU A 92 34.10 -14.90 15.98
C GLU A 92 33.09 -13.80 15.57
N LYS A 93 32.24 -13.33 16.48
CA LYS A 93 31.31 -12.21 16.21
C LYS A 93 32.06 -10.94 15.80
N ASN A 94 33.11 -10.56 16.52
CA ASN A 94 33.91 -9.37 16.22
C ASN A 94 34.55 -9.47 14.83
N HIS A 95 35.12 -10.63 14.52
CA HIS A 95 35.70 -10.90 13.21
C HIS A 95 34.66 -10.79 12.09
N LEU A 96 33.49 -11.43 12.25
CA LEU A 96 32.41 -11.38 11.26
C LEU A 96 31.90 -9.95 11.03
N ARG A 97 31.75 -9.15 12.09
CA ARG A 97 31.36 -7.74 12.00
C ARG A 97 32.36 -6.91 11.19
N GLN A 98 33.65 -7.04 11.51
CA GLN A 98 34.72 -6.35 10.77
C GLN A 98 34.77 -6.78 9.30
N LYS A 99 34.64 -8.08 9.04
CA LYS A 99 34.69 -8.62 7.68
C LYS A 99 33.50 -8.15 6.84
N LEU A 100 32.29 -8.13 7.40
CA LEU A 100 31.11 -7.56 6.74
C LEU A 100 31.31 -6.07 6.38
N LEU A 101 31.91 -5.29 7.27
CA LEU A 101 32.20 -3.86 7.02
C LEU A 101 33.37 -3.63 6.04
N SER A 102 34.24 -4.61 5.84
CA SER A 102 35.27 -4.55 4.80
C SER A 102 34.76 -4.91 3.40
N HIS A 103 33.68 -5.69 3.31
CA HIS A 103 33.12 -6.19 2.04
C HIS A 103 31.80 -5.49 1.68
N LEU A 104 31.82 -4.16 1.58
CA LEU A 104 30.63 -3.36 1.25
C LEU A 104 30.40 -3.22 -0.25
N ARG A 105 31.46 -3.23 -1.06
CA ARG A 105 31.40 -3.06 -2.51
C ARG A 105 31.15 -4.40 -3.21
N GLU A 106 29.91 -4.86 -3.15
CA GLU A 106 29.45 -6.07 -3.86
C GLU A 106 28.80 -5.71 -5.20
N GLU A 107 29.25 -6.35 -6.27
CA GLU A 107 28.74 -6.11 -7.63
C GLU A 107 27.40 -6.82 -7.86
N ASN A 108 27.22 -8.04 -7.35
CA ASN A 108 25.97 -8.77 -7.50
C ASN A 108 24.87 -8.22 -6.57
N ASP A 109 23.78 -7.71 -7.14
CA ASP A 109 22.67 -7.13 -6.37
C ASP A 109 22.03 -8.10 -5.37
N LYS A 110 21.90 -9.39 -5.72
CA LYS A 110 21.28 -10.39 -4.84
C LYS A 110 22.16 -10.65 -3.61
N ILE A 111 23.48 -10.73 -3.79
CA ILE A 111 24.42 -10.88 -2.69
C ILE A 111 24.49 -9.61 -1.84
N ALA A 112 24.53 -8.43 -2.46
CA ALA A 112 24.51 -7.15 -1.73
C ALA A 112 23.27 -7.01 -0.82
N VAL A 113 22.11 -7.43 -1.33
CA VAL A 113 20.87 -7.53 -0.55
C VAL A 113 21.03 -8.47 0.65
N MET A 114 21.62 -9.65 0.46
CA MET A 114 21.84 -10.60 1.54
C MET A 114 22.82 -10.10 2.58
N LEU A 115 23.95 -9.49 2.17
CA LEU A 115 24.90 -8.86 3.09
C LEU A 115 24.23 -7.78 3.94
N ALA A 116 23.40 -6.93 3.33
CA ALA A 116 22.62 -5.94 4.07
C ALA A 116 21.61 -6.56 5.06
N VAL A 117 21.04 -7.73 4.77
CA VAL A 117 20.20 -8.50 5.71
C VAL A 117 21.02 -9.08 6.86
N LEU A 118 22.21 -9.61 6.59
CA LEU A 118 23.09 -10.14 7.63
C LEU A 118 23.48 -9.02 8.60
N ILE A 119 23.95 -7.88 8.09
CA ILE A 119 24.30 -6.70 8.90
C ILE A 119 23.10 -6.22 9.71
N SER A 120 21.92 -6.08 9.10
CA SER A 120 20.73 -5.60 9.83
C SER A 120 20.31 -6.54 10.96
N LYS A 121 20.36 -7.86 10.73
CA LYS A 121 20.04 -8.87 11.76
C LYS A 121 21.03 -8.85 12.91
N ILE A 122 22.33 -8.73 12.62
CA ILE A 122 23.36 -8.61 13.67
C ILE A 122 23.15 -7.30 14.44
N ALA A 123 22.92 -6.18 13.75
CA ALA A 123 22.64 -4.89 14.38
C ALA A 123 21.39 -4.95 15.29
N ARG A 124 20.36 -5.73 14.95
CA ARG A 124 19.21 -5.95 15.85
C ARG A 124 19.64 -6.49 17.21
N PHE A 125 20.63 -7.37 17.25
CA PHE A 125 21.09 -7.98 18.49
C PHE A 125 22.13 -7.14 19.21
N ASP A 126 23.06 -6.57 18.46
CA ASP A 126 24.32 -6.04 19.00
C ASP A 126 24.35 -4.51 19.09
N TYR A 127 23.56 -3.80 18.28
CA TYR A 127 23.50 -2.34 18.34
C TYR A 127 22.52 -1.85 19.42
N PRO A 128 22.88 -0.85 20.26
CA PRO A 128 24.12 -0.05 20.21
C PRO A 128 25.29 -0.57 21.06
N LYS A 129 25.09 -1.56 21.94
CA LYS A 129 26.06 -1.87 23.01
C LYS A 129 27.30 -2.63 22.54
N GLU A 130 27.10 -3.70 21.80
CA GLU A 130 28.17 -4.59 21.34
C GLU A 130 28.78 -4.12 20.01
N TRP A 131 28.00 -3.38 19.21
CA TRP A 131 28.41 -2.84 17.90
C TRP A 131 28.24 -1.32 17.75
N PRO A 132 28.81 -0.50 18.66
CA PRO A 132 28.60 0.96 18.67
C PRO A 132 29.11 1.67 17.40
N GLU A 133 30.17 1.15 16.77
CA GLU A 133 30.84 1.74 15.63
C GLU A 133 30.16 1.51 14.27
N LEU A 134 29.05 0.76 14.22
CA LEU A 134 28.38 0.39 12.97
C LEU A 134 28.07 1.59 12.07
N PHE A 135 27.40 2.61 12.61
CA PHE A 135 26.98 3.77 11.84
C PHE A 135 28.14 4.71 11.50
N SER A 136 29.11 4.89 12.41
CA SER A 136 30.29 5.74 12.15
C SER A 136 31.22 5.11 11.11
N ALA A 137 31.37 3.77 11.10
CA ALA A 137 32.13 3.05 10.08
C ALA A 137 31.49 3.19 8.70
N LEU A 138 30.16 3.06 8.58
CA LEU A 138 29.45 3.26 7.32
C LEU A 138 29.56 4.72 6.84
N ALA A 139 29.44 5.70 7.75
CA ALA A 139 29.59 7.11 7.43
C ALA A 139 31.01 7.45 6.93
N HIS A 140 32.05 6.92 7.57
CA HIS A 140 33.43 7.09 7.12
C HIS A 140 33.64 6.51 5.71
N LYS A 141 33.10 5.32 5.42
CA LYS A 141 33.20 4.70 4.09
C LYS A 141 32.46 5.47 3.00
N LEU A 142 31.40 6.22 3.34
CA LEU A 142 30.68 7.06 2.38
C LEU A 142 31.51 8.25 1.87
N GLN A 143 32.47 8.76 2.66
CA GLN A 143 33.26 9.94 2.28
C GLN A 143 34.13 9.73 1.03
N SER A 144 34.54 8.48 0.77
CA SER A 144 35.39 8.11 -0.36
C SER A 144 34.74 7.06 -1.26
N ALA A 145 33.40 6.94 -1.24
CA ALA A 145 32.67 5.91 -1.96
C ALA A 145 32.46 6.28 -3.44
N ASP A 146 32.67 5.32 -4.34
CA ASP A 146 32.13 5.38 -5.70
C ASP A 146 30.59 5.24 -5.69
N VAL A 147 29.94 5.48 -6.83
CA VAL A 147 28.47 5.43 -6.96
C VAL A 147 27.91 4.08 -6.49
N LEU A 148 28.57 2.99 -6.86
CA LEU A 148 28.19 1.63 -6.46
C LEU A 148 28.30 1.41 -4.95
N THR A 149 29.46 1.73 -4.35
CA THR A 149 29.68 1.56 -2.91
C THR A 149 28.73 2.45 -2.11
N SER A 150 28.49 3.68 -2.57
CA SER A 150 27.51 4.58 -1.96
C SER A 150 26.12 3.96 -1.96
N HIS A 151 25.68 3.44 -3.10
CA HIS A 151 24.41 2.72 -3.21
C HIS A 151 24.34 1.51 -2.26
N ARG A 152 25.41 0.70 -2.16
CA ARG A 152 25.44 -0.47 -1.24
C ARG A 152 25.35 -0.04 0.22
N ILE A 153 26.03 1.03 0.62
CA ILE A 153 25.95 1.55 1.98
C ILE A 153 24.53 2.02 2.30
N PHE A 154 23.86 2.73 1.39
CA PHE A 154 22.47 3.15 1.58
C PHE A 154 21.49 1.97 1.67
N LEU A 155 21.75 0.88 0.95
CA LEU A 155 20.98 -0.36 1.09
C LEU A 155 21.14 -0.96 2.49
N ILE A 156 22.37 -0.98 3.02
CA ILE A 156 22.68 -1.46 4.37
C ILE A 156 22.05 -0.57 5.43
N LEU A 157 22.20 0.76 5.30
CA LEU A 157 21.58 1.73 6.21
C LEU A 157 20.06 1.58 6.23
N PHE A 158 19.42 1.49 5.07
CA PHE A 158 17.98 1.27 4.98
C PHE A 158 17.54 -0.01 5.69
N ARG A 159 18.18 -1.15 5.41
CA ARG A 159 17.82 -2.42 6.07
C ARG A 159 18.05 -2.38 7.57
N THR A 160 19.16 -1.80 8.01
CA THR A 160 19.53 -1.67 9.42
C THR A 160 18.54 -0.79 10.18
N LEU A 161 18.27 0.42 9.67
CA LEU A 161 17.31 1.33 10.28
C LEU A 161 15.89 0.76 10.29
N LYS A 162 15.48 0.08 9.22
CA LYS A 162 14.20 -0.64 9.19
C LYS A 162 14.16 -1.70 10.31
N GLU A 163 15.19 -2.52 10.44
CA GLU A 163 15.23 -3.56 11.47
C GLU A 163 15.17 -2.97 12.88
N LEU A 164 15.97 -1.93 13.17
CA LEU A 164 16.00 -1.27 14.48
C LEU A 164 14.68 -0.56 14.82
N SER A 165 14.02 0.06 13.84
CA SER A 165 12.74 0.76 14.04
C SER A 165 11.60 -0.14 14.51
N THR A 166 11.71 -1.46 14.31
CA THR A 166 10.69 -2.43 14.74
C THR A 166 10.80 -2.80 16.22
N LYS A 167 11.90 -2.45 16.90
CA LYS A 167 12.04 -2.70 18.33
C LYS A 167 11.08 -1.80 19.12
N ARG A 168 10.28 -2.40 20.00
CA ARG A 168 9.18 -1.72 20.71
C ARG A 168 9.48 -1.35 22.16
N LEU A 169 10.60 -1.81 22.72
CA LEU A 169 10.99 -1.42 24.08
C LEU A 169 11.37 0.06 24.12
N THR A 170 11.05 0.75 25.21
CA THR A 170 11.28 2.18 25.36
C THR A 170 12.75 2.58 25.19
N ALA A 171 13.67 1.77 25.72
CA ALA A 171 15.11 2.00 25.55
C ALA A 171 15.53 1.94 24.07
N ASP A 172 15.01 0.96 23.31
CA ASP A 172 15.30 0.84 21.88
C ASP A 172 14.69 1.98 21.06
N GLN A 173 13.48 2.43 21.41
CA GLN A 173 12.82 3.57 20.77
C GLN A 173 13.60 4.87 20.98
N ARG A 174 14.13 5.09 22.20
CA ARG A 174 15.01 6.24 22.49
C ARG A 174 16.30 6.17 21.66
N ASN A 175 16.95 5.00 21.63
CA ASN A 175 18.12 4.80 20.79
C ASN A 175 17.81 5.10 19.30
N PHE A 176 16.66 4.67 18.78
CA PHE A 176 16.29 4.96 17.40
C PHE A 176 16.01 6.46 17.16
N ALA A 177 15.42 7.16 18.14
CA ALA A 177 15.23 8.61 18.08
C ALA A 177 16.58 9.36 18.06
N GLU A 178 17.54 8.93 18.87
CA GLU A 178 18.91 9.46 18.87
C GLU A 178 19.59 9.27 17.51
N ILE A 179 19.57 8.05 16.96
CA ILE A 179 20.07 7.77 15.60
C ILE A 179 19.41 8.70 14.58
N SER A 180 18.08 8.84 14.65
CA SER A 180 17.33 9.69 13.72
C SER A 180 17.77 11.15 13.83
N SER A 181 17.98 11.67 15.04
CA SER A 181 18.44 13.04 15.25
C SER A 181 19.83 13.32 14.66
N HIS A 182 20.75 12.35 14.71
CA HIS A 182 22.11 12.51 14.18
C HIS A 182 22.18 12.32 12.66
N PHE A 183 21.36 11.43 12.09
CA PHE A 183 21.44 11.05 10.67
C PHE A 183 20.47 11.81 9.76
N PHE A 184 19.46 12.49 10.32
CA PHE A 184 18.41 13.12 9.53
C PHE A 184 18.96 14.19 8.58
N ASP A 185 19.67 15.20 9.09
CA ASP A 185 20.14 16.33 8.28
C ASP A 185 21.09 15.89 7.16
N TYR A 186 22.03 14.97 7.47
CA TYR A 186 22.93 14.40 6.47
C TYR A 186 22.16 13.67 5.37
N SER A 187 21.24 12.79 5.75
CA SER A 187 20.44 12.03 4.78
C SER A 187 19.56 12.95 3.93
N TRP A 188 19.00 13.99 4.55
CA TRP A 188 18.16 14.97 3.89
C TRP A 188 18.94 15.79 2.86
N HIS A 189 20.10 16.33 3.23
CA HIS A 189 20.95 17.07 2.31
C HIS A 189 21.45 16.22 1.14
N LEU A 190 21.83 14.96 1.39
CA LEU A 190 22.20 14.06 0.31
C LEU A 190 21.02 13.81 -0.64
N TRP A 191 19.83 13.58 -0.09
CA TRP A 191 18.63 13.37 -0.90
C TRP A 191 18.33 14.59 -1.78
N GLN A 192 18.48 15.81 -1.26
CA GLN A 192 18.30 17.06 -2.02
C GLN A 192 19.35 17.21 -3.13
N ASN A 193 20.61 16.88 -2.86
CA ASN A 193 21.67 16.91 -3.87
C ASN A 193 21.39 15.89 -4.99
N ASP A 194 20.99 14.68 -4.64
CA ASP A 194 20.64 13.63 -5.60
C ASP A 194 19.47 14.05 -6.49
N VAL A 195 18.47 14.78 -5.97
CA VAL A 195 17.38 15.34 -6.78
C VAL A 195 17.93 16.26 -7.87
N GLN A 196 18.86 17.16 -7.55
CA GLN A 196 19.43 18.07 -8.53
C GLN A 196 20.20 17.31 -9.62
N THR A 197 21.00 16.31 -9.22
CA THR A 197 21.72 15.44 -10.17
C THR A 197 20.76 14.66 -11.07
N ILE A 198 19.68 14.11 -10.52
CA ILE A 198 18.70 13.33 -11.28
C ILE A 198 17.94 14.21 -12.28
N LEU A 199 17.44 15.37 -11.85
CA LEU A 199 16.72 16.28 -12.74
C LEU A 199 17.62 16.80 -13.87
N HIS A 200 18.89 17.12 -13.57
CA HIS A 200 19.86 17.49 -14.59
C HIS A 200 20.12 16.34 -15.57
N GLY A 201 20.31 15.12 -15.07
CA GLY A 201 20.49 13.91 -15.88
C GLY A 201 19.29 13.63 -16.78
N PHE A 202 18.06 13.75 -16.27
CA PHE A 202 16.85 13.58 -17.06
C PHE A 202 16.66 14.67 -18.11
N SER A 203 16.99 15.91 -17.80
CA SER A 203 17.01 16.99 -18.79
C SER A 203 18.02 16.73 -19.91
N ALA A 204 19.21 16.22 -19.59
CA ALA A 204 20.22 15.88 -20.58
C ALA A 204 19.79 14.72 -21.49
N LEU A 205 19.19 13.68 -20.91
CA LEU A 205 18.65 12.54 -21.67
C LEU A 205 17.51 12.94 -22.59
N ALA A 206 16.60 13.80 -22.13
CA ALA A 206 15.51 14.32 -22.95
C ALA A 206 15.99 15.15 -24.15
N GLN A 207 17.17 15.78 -24.05
CA GLN A 207 17.77 16.56 -25.14
C GLN A 207 18.65 15.71 -26.07
N ASN A 208 19.27 14.65 -25.55
CA ASN A 208 20.16 13.78 -26.29
C ASN A 208 19.94 12.30 -25.92
N PRO A 209 19.07 11.59 -26.66
CA PRO A 209 18.74 10.19 -26.38
C PRO A 209 19.92 9.21 -26.51
N ASN A 210 21.01 9.60 -27.20
CA ASN A 210 22.16 8.74 -27.50
C ASN A 210 23.33 8.91 -26.52
N ALA A 211 23.10 9.43 -25.31
CA ALA A 211 24.16 9.54 -24.31
C ALA A 211 24.81 8.16 -24.02
N LEU A 212 26.10 8.15 -23.67
CA LEU A 212 26.87 6.92 -23.44
C LEU A 212 26.18 6.00 -22.39
N GLU A 213 26.15 4.69 -22.65
CA GLU A 213 25.52 3.69 -21.77
C GLU A 213 26.04 3.73 -20.33
N GLN A 214 27.33 4.04 -20.13
CA GLN A 214 27.94 4.15 -18.80
C GLN A 214 27.31 5.26 -17.95
N HIS A 215 26.93 6.39 -18.54
CA HIS A 215 26.26 7.48 -17.82
C HIS A 215 24.83 7.09 -17.41
N HIS A 216 24.19 6.20 -18.16
CA HIS A 216 22.86 5.69 -17.83
C HIS A 216 22.90 4.79 -16.60
N GLU A 217 23.92 3.93 -16.46
CA GLU A 217 24.06 3.04 -15.30
C GLU A 217 24.35 3.82 -14.01
N GLU A 218 25.26 4.80 -14.05
CA GLU A 218 25.56 5.65 -12.90
C GLU A 218 24.35 6.49 -12.47
N LEU A 219 23.62 7.06 -13.43
CA LEU A 219 22.38 7.79 -13.15
C LEU A 219 21.30 6.85 -12.56
N HIS A 220 21.18 5.63 -13.08
CA HIS A 220 20.24 4.64 -12.54
C HIS A 220 20.59 4.25 -11.10
N LEU A 221 21.86 3.97 -10.80
CA LEU A 221 22.30 3.68 -9.43
C LEU A 221 22.08 4.88 -8.50
N THR A 222 22.28 6.10 -8.99
CA THR A 222 21.96 7.33 -8.27
C THR A 222 20.47 7.42 -7.95
N CYS A 223 19.60 7.10 -8.92
CA CYS A 223 18.15 7.05 -8.71
C CYS A 223 17.74 5.99 -7.67
N GLU A 224 18.33 4.79 -7.72
CA GLU A 224 18.07 3.73 -6.73
C GLU A 224 18.54 4.13 -5.33
N ARG A 225 19.71 4.75 -5.21
CA ARG A 225 20.22 5.31 -3.95
C ARG A 225 19.29 6.39 -3.41
N TRP A 226 18.85 7.32 -4.26
CA TRP A 226 17.90 8.37 -3.91
C TRP A 226 16.58 7.79 -3.35
N LEU A 227 16.06 6.72 -3.95
CA LEU A 227 14.87 6.02 -3.45
C LEU A 227 15.13 5.25 -2.14
N LEU A 228 16.32 4.73 -1.90
CA LEU A 228 16.71 4.16 -0.61
C LEU A 228 16.79 5.25 0.47
N CYS A 229 17.39 6.39 0.15
CA CYS A 229 17.47 7.54 1.04
C CYS A 229 16.08 8.08 1.40
N LEU A 230 15.15 8.16 0.43
CA LEU A 230 13.74 8.51 0.69
C LEU A 230 13.10 7.58 1.73
N LYS A 231 13.36 6.26 1.63
CA LYS A 231 12.84 5.29 2.60
C LYS A 231 13.46 5.47 3.99
N ILE A 232 14.73 5.84 4.07
CA ILE A 232 15.44 6.15 5.33
C ILE A 232 14.83 7.40 5.97
N ILE A 233 14.68 8.49 5.22
CA ILE A 233 14.05 9.74 5.68
C ILE A 233 12.64 9.45 6.21
N ARG A 234 11.81 8.73 5.45
CA ARG A 234 10.48 8.30 5.90
C ARG A 234 10.54 7.52 7.21
N GLN A 235 11.47 6.58 7.33
CA GLN A 235 11.60 5.74 8.53
C GLN A 235 11.98 6.57 9.77
N MET A 236 12.92 7.52 9.61
CA MET A 236 13.33 8.44 10.67
C MET A 236 12.20 9.36 11.09
N ILE A 237 11.44 9.96 10.14
CA ILE A 237 10.28 10.79 10.47
C ILE A 237 9.25 9.96 11.27
N VAL A 238 8.85 8.81 10.75
CA VAL A 238 7.73 8.03 11.32
C VAL A 238 8.06 7.38 12.67
N SER A 239 9.28 6.84 12.81
CA SER A 239 9.68 6.04 13.97
C SER A 239 10.67 6.73 14.90
N GLY A 240 11.38 7.75 14.43
CA GLY A 240 12.35 8.53 15.20
C GLY A 240 11.72 9.68 15.97
N PHE A 241 10.64 10.25 15.45
CA PHE A 241 9.90 11.32 16.12
C PHE A 241 8.59 10.80 16.73
N GLN A 242 8.23 11.35 17.89
CA GLN A 242 6.96 11.06 18.54
C GLN A 242 5.79 11.62 17.70
N SER A 243 4.64 10.93 17.65
CA SER A 243 3.44 11.46 16.98
C SER A 243 3.05 12.78 17.61
N ASP A 244 2.86 13.80 16.79
CA ASP A 244 2.24 15.05 17.23
C ASP A 244 0.77 14.84 17.62
N ALA A 245 0.07 13.84 17.07
CA ALA A 245 -1.25 13.42 17.54
C ALA A 245 -1.26 13.07 19.04
N LYS A 246 -0.12 12.58 19.56
CA LYS A 246 0.06 12.20 20.97
C LYS A 246 0.64 13.33 21.82
N CYS A 247 1.69 14.02 21.36
CA CYS A 247 2.40 15.02 22.17
C CYS A 247 2.07 16.49 21.81
N VAL A 248 1.41 16.75 20.68
CA VAL A 248 1.09 18.08 20.12
C VAL A 248 2.35 18.94 19.88
N GLN A 249 3.53 18.31 19.89
CA GLN A 249 4.78 18.98 19.55
C GLN A 249 4.96 18.97 18.04
N GLU A 250 5.37 20.11 17.50
CA GLU A 250 5.69 20.25 16.10
C GLU A 250 6.87 19.36 15.70
N VAL A 251 6.72 18.65 14.58
CA VAL A 251 7.78 17.83 14.00
C VAL A 251 8.37 18.58 12.79
N ARG A 252 9.41 19.38 13.05
CA ARG A 252 10.14 20.20 12.05
C ARG A 252 10.39 19.48 10.70
N PRO A 253 10.89 18.22 10.68
CA PRO A 253 11.05 17.45 9.44
C PRO A 253 9.82 17.40 8.51
N VAL A 254 8.60 17.44 9.06
CA VAL A 254 7.37 17.38 8.27
C VAL A 254 7.24 18.61 7.37
N LYS A 255 7.54 19.80 7.90
CA LYS A 255 7.45 21.07 7.17
C LYS A 255 8.58 21.25 6.16
N GLU A 256 9.75 20.69 6.45
CA GLU A 256 10.91 20.76 5.55
C GLU A 256 10.82 19.77 4.39
N VAL A 257 10.38 18.54 4.66
CA VAL A 257 10.39 17.46 3.67
C VAL A 257 9.16 17.51 2.77
N SER A 258 7.96 17.69 3.32
CA SER A 258 6.72 17.49 2.56
C SER A 258 6.56 18.40 1.33
N PRO A 259 6.81 19.73 1.42
CA PRO A 259 6.72 20.61 0.25
C PRO A 259 7.76 20.25 -0.83
N VAL A 260 8.96 19.86 -0.42
CA VAL A 260 10.03 19.49 -1.34
C VAL A 260 9.70 18.18 -2.06
N LEU A 261 9.14 17.18 -1.37
CA LEU A 261 8.69 15.94 -2.04
C LEU A 261 7.63 16.25 -3.10
N LEU A 262 6.68 17.14 -2.79
CA LEU A 262 5.65 17.58 -3.73
C LEU A 262 6.27 18.27 -4.96
N ASN A 263 7.19 19.20 -4.76
CA ASN A 263 7.89 19.89 -5.84
C ASN A 263 8.62 18.89 -6.75
N VAL A 264 9.27 17.87 -6.19
CA VAL A 264 9.95 16.84 -6.98
C VAL A 264 8.95 16.00 -7.79
N ILE A 265 7.79 15.65 -7.23
CA ILE A 265 6.73 15.00 -8.00
C ILE A 265 6.35 15.88 -9.21
N GLN A 266 6.11 17.17 -8.98
CA GLN A 266 5.76 18.12 -10.04
C GLN A 266 6.85 18.24 -11.12
N SER A 267 8.13 18.20 -10.75
CA SER A 267 9.25 18.24 -11.69
C SER A 267 9.44 16.93 -12.47
N LEU A 268 9.07 15.79 -11.88
CA LEU A 268 9.23 14.47 -12.52
C LEU A 268 8.08 14.10 -13.46
N LEU A 269 6.86 14.54 -13.18
CA LEU A 269 5.68 14.20 -13.97
C LEU A 269 5.80 14.56 -15.48
N PRO A 270 6.36 15.71 -15.88
CA PRO A 270 6.55 16.04 -17.30
C PRO A 270 7.38 15.01 -18.08
N TYR A 271 8.34 14.34 -17.43
CA TYR A 271 9.17 13.32 -18.07
C TYR A 271 8.42 11.99 -18.31
N CYS A 272 7.25 11.77 -17.69
CA CYS A 272 6.47 10.55 -17.90
C CYS A 272 6.03 10.39 -19.36
N SER A 273 5.70 11.48 -20.05
CA SER A 273 5.27 11.44 -21.45
C SER A 273 6.46 11.28 -22.40
N THR A 274 7.55 12.01 -22.15
CA THR A 274 8.78 11.94 -22.95
C THR A 274 9.43 10.56 -22.90
N PHE A 275 9.63 10.00 -21.70
CA PHE A 275 10.40 8.76 -21.55
C PHE A 275 9.62 7.48 -21.82
N GLN A 276 8.29 7.56 -21.99
CA GLN A 276 7.44 6.38 -22.21
C GLN A 276 7.93 5.54 -23.40
N LYS A 277 8.36 6.19 -24.49
CA LYS A 277 8.84 5.51 -25.71
C LYS A 277 10.36 5.40 -25.76
N GLU A 278 11.07 6.44 -25.34
CA GLU A 278 12.52 6.57 -25.56
C GLU A 278 13.36 5.86 -24.48
N HIS A 279 12.90 5.84 -23.23
CA HIS A 279 13.67 5.31 -22.10
C HIS A 279 12.79 4.52 -21.11
N PRO A 280 12.36 3.29 -21.47
CA PRO A 280 11.39 2.53 -20.67
C PRO A 280 11.87 2.21 -19.25
N LYS A 281 13.19 2.01 -19.04
CA LYS A 281 13.77 1.81 -17.71
C LYS A 281 13.59 3.03 -16.80
N PHE A 282 13.85 4.24 -17.30
CA PHE A 282 13.66 5.47 -16.53
C PHE A 282 12.19 5.84 -16.38
N TRP A 283 11.35 5.51 -17.37
CA TRP A 283 9.91 5.67 -17.26
C TRP A 283 9.32 4.84 -16.11
N ASP A 284 9.70 3.55 -15.97
CA ASP A 284 9.29 2.74 -14.82
C ASP A 284 9.79 3.33 -13.50
N LEU A 285 11.04 3.82 -13.48
CA LEU A 285 11.63 4.45 -12.32
C LEU A 285 10.86 5.69 -11.88
N ILE A 286 10.49 6.58 -12.82
CA ILE A 286 9.71 7.79 -12.53
C ILE A 286 8.34 7.43 -11.96
N LYS A 287 7.62 6.48 -12.58
CA LYS A 287 6.33 6.02 -12.05
C LYS A 287 6.47 5.48 -10.62
N ARG A 288 7.48 4.64 -10.40
CA ARG A 288 7.76 4.09 -9.08
C ARG A 288 8.16 5.19 -8.08
N ALA A 289 8.89 6.21 -8.51
CA ALA A 289 9.31 7.34 -7.70
C ALA A 289 8.13 8.22 -7.29
N CYS A 290 7.33 8.73 -8.23
CA CYS A 290 6.16 9.57 -7.94
C CYS A 290 5.18 8.86 -7.00
N THR A 291 4.93 7.56 -7.22
CA THR A 291 4.08 6.75 -6.34
C THR A 291 4.67 6.64 -4.94
N LYS A 292 5.98 6.41 -4.80
CA LYS A 292 6.65 6.32 -3.49
C LYS A 292 6.69 7.64 -2.75
N LEU A 293 6.94 8.75 -3.44
CA LEU A 293 6.93 10.10 -2.88
C LEU A 293 5.54 10.43 -2.31
N MET A 294 4.47 10.17 -3.07
CA MET A 294 3.11 10.37 -2.58
C MET A 294 2.77 9.45 -1.40
N LYS A 295 3.18 8.17 -1.44
CA LYS A 295 3.04 7.23 -0.30
C LYS A 295 3.76 7.73 0.97
N VAL A 296 4.91 8.38 0.82
CA VAL A 296 5.63 9.00 1.94
C VAL A 296 4.81 10.13 2.54
N LEU A 297 4.28 11.03 1.70
CA LEU A 297 3.40 12.12 2.16
C LEU A 297 2.16 11.58 2.90
N VAL A 298 1.48 10.57 2.36
CA VAL A 298 0.33 9.92 3.03
C VAL A 298 0.73 9.34 4.39
N THR A 299 1.89 8.67 4.45
CA THR A 299 2.39 8.09 5.71
C THR A 299 2.70 9.18 6.75
N ILE A 300 3.28 10.31 6.31
CA ILE A 300 3.60 11.43 7.18
C ILE A 300 2.30 12.08 7.68
N GLN A 301 1.32 12.33 6.82
CA GLN A 301 0.02 12.89 7.20
C GLN A 301 -0.68 12.04 8.27
N GLY A 302 -0.72 10.71 8.09
CA GLY A 302 -1.35 9.82 9.07
C GLY A 302 -0.61 9.71 10.40
N ARG A 303 0.72 9.91 10.42
CA ARG A 303 1.53 9.82 11.64
C ARG A 303 1.64 11.16 12.38
N HIS A 304 1.74 12.25 11.64
CA HIS A 304 1.97 13.59 12.14
C HIS A 304 0.92 14.58 11.60
N PRO A 305 -0.38 14.37 11.88
CA PRO A 305 -1.45 15.17 11.29
C PRO A 305 -1.34 16.66 11.65
N TYR A 306 -0.97 17.01 12.88
CA TYR A 306 -0.92 18.43 13.27
C TYR A 306 0.19 19.22 12.57
N SER A 307 1.38 18.63 12.43
CA SER A 307 2.50 19.23 11.71
C SER A 307 2.24 19.26 10.21
N PHE A 308 1.56 18.24 9.68
CA PHE A 308 1.18 18.18 8.26
C PHE A 308 0.05 19.17 7.94
N GLY A 309 -0.85 19.44 8.90
CA GLY A 309 -1.94 20.41 8.81
C GLY A 309 -1.49 21.88 8.74
N ASP A 310 -0.19 22.14 8.89
CA ASP A 310 0.37 23.48 8.78
C ASP A 310 0.10 24.10 7.39
N LYS A 311 -0.11 25.43 7.38
CA LYS A 311 -0.37 26.22 6.16
C LYS A 311 0.69 26.09 5.06
N SER A 312 1.92 25.73 5.42
CA SER A 312 3.02 25.51 4.47
C SER A 312 3.01 24.13 3.82
N VAL A 313 2.17 23.20 4.29
CA VAL A 313 2.16 21.80 3.83
C VAL A 313 0.80 21.39 3.29
N LEU A 314 -0.23 21.35 4.14
CA LEU A 314 -1.53 20.78 3.78
C LEU A 314 -2.15 21.43 2.53
N PRO A 315 -2.21 22.77 2.39
CA PRO A 315 -2.82 23.38 1.21
C PRO A 315 -2.15 22.98 -0.09
N LEU A 316 -0.82 22.94 -0.12
CA LEU A 316 -0.05 22.63 -1.33
C LEU A 316 -0.32 21.20 -1.78
N VAL A 317 -0.27 20.25 -0.84
CA VAL A 317 -0.44 18.83 -1.14
C VAL A 317 -1.89 18.51 -1.50
N LEU A 318 -2.85 19.05 -0.74
CA LEU A 318 -4.27 18.77 -0.98
C LEU A 318 -4.75 19.38 -2.29
N ASP A 319 -4.39 20.63 -2.57
CA ASP A 319 -4.78 21.29 -3.82
C ASP A 319 -4.21 20.56 -5.04
N PHE A 320 -2.94 20.16 -4.98
CA PHE A 320 -2.31 19.35 -6.02
C PHE A 320 -3.07 18.03 -6.25
N CYS A 321 -3.34 17.26 -5.20
CA CYS A 321 -4.06 15.98 -5.32
C CYS A 321 -5.47 16.17 -5.91
N LEU A 322 -6.22 17.18 -5.43
CA LEU A 322 -7.55 17.50 -5.95
C LEU A 322 -7.50 17.86 -7.43
N ASN A 323 -6.53 18.69 -7.85
CA ASN A 323 -6.37 19.06 -9.25
C ASN A 323 -6.03 17.85 -10.13
N LYS A 324 -5.17 16.94 -9.67
CA LYS A 324 -4.84 15.71 -10.40
C LYS A 324 -6.01 14.73 -10.51
N ILE A 325 -6.93 14.72 -9.56
CA ILE A 325 -8.15 13.89 -9.61
C ILE A 325 -9.21 14.53 -10.53
N ILE A 326 -9.43 15.84 -10.41
CA ILE A 326 -10.48 16.54 -11.16
C ILE A 326 -10.07 16.68 -12.64
N ASN A 327 -8.83 17.08 -12.90
CA ASN A 327 -8.30 17.38 -14.23
C ASN A 327 -6.97 16.63 -14.48
N PRO A 328 -6.98 15.29 -14.57
CA PRO A 328 -5.78 14.52 -14.89
C PRO A 328 -5.34 14.81 -16.33
N GLU A 329 -4.03 14.96 -16.54
CA GLU A 329 -3.47 14.94 -17.89
C GLU A 329 -3.72 13.57 -18.56
N PRO A 330 -3.86 13.49 -19.90
CA PRO A 330 -4.14 12.22 -20.60
C PRO A 330 -3.15 11.10 -20.26
N ASP A 331 -1.85 11.43 -20.18
CA ASP A 331 -0.81 10.46 -19.83
C ASP A 331 -0.94 9.96 -18.38
N LEU A 332 -1.48 10.79 -17.48
CA LEU A 332 -1.67 10.45 -16.08
C LEU A 332 -2.80 9.44 -15.86
N LEU A 333 -3.79 9.40 -16.77
CA LEU A 333 -4.85 8.38 -16.73
C LEU A 333 -4.27 6.97 -16.90
N SER A 334 -3.19 6.81 -17.65
CA SER A 334 -2.47 5.52 -17.78
C SER A 334 -1.60 5.19 -16.56
N PHE A 335 -1.45 6.14 -15.62
CA PHE A 335 -0.64 6.02 -14.42
C PHE A 335 -1.52 5.93 -13.16
N GLU A 336 -2.40 4.94 -13.17
CA GLU A 336 -3.43 4.72 -12.14
C GLU A 336 -2.86 4.67 -10.72
N GLN A 337 -1.71 4.00 -10.52
CA GLN A 337 -1.08 3.85 -9.20
C GLN A 337 -0.79 5.19 -8.52
N PHE A 338 -0.46 6.24 -9.27
CA PHE A 338 -0.26 7.57 -8.70
C PHE A 338 -1.56 8.30 -8.39
N LEU A 339 -2.57 8.19 -9.27
CA LEU A 339 -3.91 8.72 -9.02
C LEU A 339 -4.54 8.10 -7.78
N ILE A 340 -4.37 6.78 -7.59
CA ILE A 340 -4.78 6.07 -6.36
C ILE A 340 -4.13 6.74 -5.14
N GLN A 341 -2.82 7.04 -5.16
CA GLN A 341 -2.19 7.70 -4.02
C GLN A 341 -2.69 9.15 -3.79
N CYS A 342 -3.08 9.86 -4.85
CA CYS A 342 -3.71 11.17 -4.72
C CYS A 342 -5.09 11.04 -4.04
N MET A 343 -5.91 10.07 -4.45
CA MET A 343 -7.22 9.80 -3.83
C MET A 343 -7.08 9.35 -2.38
N VAL A 344 -6.12 8.46 -2.08
CA VAL A 344 -5.78 8.05 -0.72
C VAL A 344 -5.39 9.26 0.14
N MET A 345 -4.57 10.18 -0.38
CA MET A 345 -4.20 11.41 0.35
C MET A 345 -5.44 12.26 0.69
N VAL A 346 -6.30 12.55 -0.30
CA VAL A 346 -7.53 13.34 -0.07
C VAL A 346 -8.42 12.63 0.95
N LYS A 347 -8.61 11.32 0.82
CA LYS A 347 -9.41 10.51 1.74
C LYS A 347 -8.86 10.57 3.17
N CYS A 348 -7.56 10.33 3.35
CA CYS A 348 -6.91 10.37 4.66
C CYS A 348 -7.03 11.74 5.33
N VAL A 349 -6.97 12.84 4.56
CA VAL A 349 -7.20 14.19 5.08
C VAL A 349 -8.65 14.37 5.53
N LEU A 350 -9.63 13.94 4.73
CA LEU A 350 -11.07 14.09 5.05
C LEU A 350 -11.55 13.19 6.20
N GLU A 351 -10.93 12.02 6.39
CA GLU A 351 -11.22 11.11 7.52
C GLU A 351 -10.43 11.43 8.80
N CYS A 352 -9.45 12.34 8.73
CA CYS A 352 -8.55 12.61 9.85
C CYS A 352 -9.31 13.10 11.07
N LYS A 353 -9.35 12.28 12.13
CA LYS A 353 -10.06 12.57 13.37
C LYS A 353 -9.50 13.80 14.07
N GLU A 354 -8.19 14.00 13.97
CA GLU A 354 -7.46 15.13 14.53
C GLU A 354 -7.83 16.47 13.89
N TYR A 355 -8.40 16.46 12.67
CA TYR A 355 -8.91 17.66 11.99
C TYR A 355 -10.38 17.94 12.31
N LYS A 356 -11.12 16.98 12.87
CA LYS A 356 -12.52 17.17 13.25
C LYS A 356 -12.59 17.88 14.62
N PRO A 357 -13.48 18.87 14.81
CA PRO A 357 -13.68 19.46 16.13
C PRO A 357 -14.30 18.41 17.07
N ASN A 358 -13.59 18.01 18.12
CA ASN A 358 -14.13 17.09 19.13
C ASN A 358 -15.36 17.71 19.80
N LEU A 359 -16.50 17.01 19.74
CA LEU A 359 -17.76 17.39 20.40
C LEU A 359 -17.84 16.92 21.87
N THR A 360 -16.87 16.16 22.37
CA THR A 360 -16.90 15.58 23.73
C THR A 360 -16.34 16.52 24.79
N GLY A 361 -17.24 16.97 25.67
CA GLY A 361 -17.01 17.17 27.11
C GLY A 361 -16.11 18.33 27.53
N ARG A 362 -16.71 19.45 27.95
CA ARG A 362 -16.04 20.46 28.76
C ARG A 362 -15.63 19.84 30.10
N VAL A 363 -14.36 19.52 30.30
CA VAL A 363 -13.81 19.46 31.67
C VAL A 363 -13.24 20.83 31.95
N MET A 364 -14.02 21.64 32.66
CA MET A 364 -13.53 22.87 33.26
C MET A 364 -12.71 22.46 34.48
N ASP A 365 -11.37 22.51 34.36
CA ASP A 365 -10.50 22.82 35.50
C ASP A 365 -9.16 23.43 35.03
N GLU A 366 -8.99 24.68 35.47
CA GLU A 366 -7.81 25.47 35.88
C GLU A 366 -6.46 25.47 35.10
N ASN A 367 -6.08 26.69 34.69
CA ASN A 367 -4.74 27.32 34.70
C ASN A 367 -3.54 26.71 33.95
N GLY A 368 -3.79 26.15 32.77
CA GLY A 368 -2.82 26.05 31.69
C GLY A 368 -3.53 25.97 30.34
N ILE A 369 -2.87 26.29 29.22
CA ILE A 369 -3.40 25.83 27.92
C ILE A 369 -3.32 24.31 27.96
N THR A 370 -4.42 23.65 28.27
CA THR A 370 -4.48 22.20 28.31
C THR A 370 -4.12 21.65 26.93
N LEU A 371 -3.52 20.46 26.89
CA LEU A 371 -3.16 19.79 25.64
C LEU A 371 -4.36 19.72 24.66
N GLU A 372 -5.57 19.59 25.21
CA GLU A 372 -6.83 19.59 24.48
C GLU A 372 -7.16 20.94 23.83
N GLN A 373 -6.89 22.05 24.53
CA GLN A 373 -7.08 23.38 23.98
C GLN A 373 -6.11 23.66 22.81
N MET A 374 -4.86 23.19 22.91
CA MET A 374 -3.91 23.29 21.78
C MET A 374 -4.40 22.49 20.57
N LYS A 375 -4.86 21.24 20.78
CA LYS A 375 -5.44 20.41 19.72
C LYS A 375 -6.62 21.10 19.03
N LYS A 376 -7.52 21.71 19.82
CA LYS A 376 -8.68 22.44 19.31
C LYS A 376 -8.28 23.66 18.48
N ASN A 377 -7.27 24.40 18.90
CA ASN A 377 -6.77 25.55 18.15
C ASN A 377 -6.19 25.12 16.80
N ILE A 378 -5.35 24.09 16.79
CA ILE A 378 -4.75 23.56 15.55
C ILE A 378 -5.83 23.00 14.63
N SER A 379 -6.76 22.19 15.14
CA SER A 379 -7.84 21.64 14.32
C SER A 379 -8.74 22.73 13.74
N GLY A 380 -9.05 23.78 14.50
CA GLY A 380 -9.82 24.93 13.99
C GLY A 380 -9.12 25.63 12.81
N VAL A 381 -7.79 25.81 12.88
CA VAL A 381 -7.01 26.37 11.76
C VAL A 381 -7.07 25.45 10.54
N VAL A 382 -6.90 24.14 10.73
CA VAL A 382 -6.98 23.15 9.65
C VAL A 382 -8.36 23.13 9.01
N VAL A 383 -9.43 23.17 9.79
CA VAL A 383 -10.81 23.25 9.26
C VAL A 383 -10.99 24.48 8.38
N GLY A 384 -10.51 25.66 8.83
CA GLY A 384 -10.58 26.88 8.01
C GLY A 384 -9.83 26.74 6.68
N VAL A 385 -8.67 26.09 6.68
CA VAL A 385 -7.93 25.75 5.46
C VAL A 385 -8.72 24.81 4.56
N LEU A 386 -9.30 23.74 5.11
CA LEU A 386 -10.10 22.77 4.34
C LEU A 386 -11.33 23.43 3.71
N THR A 387 -12.04 24.29 4.43
CA THR A 387 -13.18 25.06 3.89
C THR A 387 -12.75 25.96 2.73
N SER A 388 -11.55 26.56 2.81
CA SER A 388 -11.03 27.38 1.71
C SER A 388 -10.63 26.55 0.48
N LEU A 389 -10.12 25.33 0.66
CA LEU A 389 -9.64 24.48 -0.43
C LEU A 389 -10.76 23.69 -1.10
N LEU A 390 -11.84 23.42 -0.35
CA LEU A 390 -13.02 22.67 -0.78
C LEU A 390 -14.27 23.57 -0.69
N PRO A 391 -14.38 24.62 -1.52
CA PRO A 391 -15.64 25.34 -1.65
C PRO A 391 -16.71 24.42 -2.25
N SER A 392 -17.99 24.78 -2.04
CA SER A 392 -19.13 23.96 -2.46
C SER A 392 -19.05 23.51 -3.92
N ASP A 393 -18.67 24.40 -4.84
CA ASP A 393 -18.56 24.09 -6.27
C ASP A 393 -17.49 23.02 -6.56
N ARG A 394 -16.36 23.07 -5.84
CA ARG A 394 -15.28 22.09 -6.00
C ARG A 394 -15.67 20.73 -5.41
N ILE A 395 -16.42 20.72 -4.31
CA ILE A 395 -16.98 19.49 -3.70
C ILE A 395 -17.95 18.82 -4.67
N ILE A 396 -18.87 19.60 -5.26
CA ILE A 396 -19.83 19.10 -6.26
C ILE A 396 -19.10 18.58 -7.50
N LEU A 397 -18.11 19.32 -8.00
CA LEU A 397 -17.30 18.90 -9.14
C LEU A 397 -16.54 17.61 -8.86
N LEU A 398 -15.90 17.48 -7.70
CA LEU A 398 -15.20 16.26 -7.30
C LEU A 398 -16.16 15.08 -7.23
N CYS A 399 -17.32 15.24 -6.60
CA CYS A 399 -18.36 14.19 -6.53
C CYS A 399 -18.77 13.72 -7.94
N ASN A 400 -19.07 14.67 -8.84
CA ASN A 400 -19.44 14.36 -10.22
C ASN A 400 -18.31 13.66 -10.98
N VAL A 401 -17.06 14.08 -10.80
CA VAL A 401 -15.90 13.43 -11.43
C VAL A 401 -15.72 12.00 -10.93
N LEU A 402 -15.85 11.74 -9.62
CA LEU A 402 -15.76 10.40 -9.05
C LEU A 402 -16.79 9.47 -9.69
N ILE A 403 -18.05 9.89 -9.76
CA ILE A 403 -19.14 9.08 -10.33
C ILE A 403 -19.00 8.93 -11.85
N ARG A 404 -18.81 10.03 -12.59
CA ARG A 404 -18.89 10.03 -14.06
C ARG A 404 -17.63 9.57 -14.75
N ARG A 405 -16.49 9.51 -14.05
CA ARG A 405 -15.20 9.06 -14.61
C ARG A 405 -14.68 7.80 -13.95
N TYR A 406 -14.62 7.77 -12.63
CA TYR A 406 -13.88 6.74 -11.91
C TYR A 406 -14.73 5.54 -11.46
N PHE A 407 -16.05 5.70 -11.33
CA PHE A 407 -16.98 4.58 -11.07
C PHE A 407 -17.34 3.81 -12.35
N VAL A 408 -17.24 4.47 -13.51
CA VAL A 408 -17.59 3.89 -14.81
C VAL A 408 -16.67 2.70 -15.10
N LEU A 409 -17.26 1.53 -15.37
CA LEU A 409 -16.51 0.32 -15.68
C LEU A 409 -15.67 0.50 -16.95
N SER A 410 -14.38 0.21 -16.85
CA SER A 410 -13.48 0.18 -17.99
C SER A 410 -13.65 -1.11 -18.81
N ALA A 411 -13.05 -1.16 -20.01
CA ALA A 411 -13.00 -2.41 -20.79
C ALA A 411 -12.33 -3.55 -20.00
N SER A 412 -11.27 -3.24 -19.25
CA SER A 412 -10.58 -4.22 -18.40
C SER A 412 -11.46 -4.72 -17.26
N ASP A 413 -12.29 -3.85 -16.65
CA ASP A 413 -13.24 -4.26 -15.61
C ASP A 413 -14.29 -5.23 -16.18
N LEU A 414 -14.78 -4.96 -17.39
CA LEU A 414 -15.76 -5.81 -18.06
C LEU A 414 -15.15 -7.18 -18.41
N ASP A 415 -13.93 -7.21 -18.93
CA ASP A 415 -13.22 -8.45 -19.22
C ASP A 415 -12.99 -9.29 -17.96
N GLU A 416 -12.57 -8.65 -16.86
CA GLU A 416 -12.37 -9.31 -15.56
C GLU A 416 -13.69 -9.85 -14.98
N LEU A 417 -14.76 -9.08 -15.08
CA LEU A 417 -16.12 -9.49 -14.71
C LEU A 417 -16.54 -10.75 -15.49
N TYR A 418 -16.20 -10.86 -16.77
CA TYR A 418 -16.53 -12.02 -17.60
C TYR A 418 -15.65 -13.24 -17.34
N GLN A 419 -14.37 -13.04 -17.06
CA GLN A 419 -13.42 -14.14 -16.86
C GLN A 419 -13.52 -14.73 -15.44
N ASN A 420 -13.65 -13.88 -14.41
CA ASN A 420 -13.66 -14.32 -13.02
C ASN A 420 -14.53 -13.40 -12.14
N SER A 421 -15.84 -13.59 -12.23
CA SER A 421 -16.82 -12.79 -11.49
C SER A 421 -16.71 -12.86 -9.96
N GLU A 422 -16.16 -13.96 -9.42
CA GLU A 422 -15.95 -14.13 -7.97
C GLU A 422 -14.80 -13.25 -7.47
N SER A 423 -13.66 -13.28 -8.16
CA SER A 423 -12.52 -12.41 -7.86
C SER A 423 -12.91 -10.93 -7.96
N PHE A 424 -13.59 -10.56 -9.03
CA PHE A 424 -14.06 -9.18 -9.24
C PHE A 424 -14.99 -8.67 -8.13
N HIS A 425 -15.75 -9.57 -7.51
CA HIS A 425 -16.62 -9.25 -6.38
C HIS A 425 -15.84 -9.13 -5.06
N HIS A 426 -14.94 -10.06 -4.76
CA HIS A 426 -14.12 -10.01 -3.54
C HIS A 426 -13.26 -8.75 -3.42
N GLU A 427 -12.78 -8.23 -4.54
CA GLU A 427 -12.01 -6.98 -4.60
C GLU A 427 -12.81 -5.74 -4.20
N GLN A 428 -14.14 -5.78 -4.34
CA GLN A 428 -15.05 -4.68 -4.00
C GLN A 428 -15.41 -4.68 -2.51
N ASP A 429 -15.41 -5.85 -1.85
CA ASP A 429 -15.93 -5.99 -0.49
C ASP A 429 -14.89 -5.79 0.62
N MET A 430 -13.60 -6.11 0.42
CA MET A 430 -12.62 -6.09 1.53
C MET A 430 -11.16 -5.79 1.06
N VAL A 431 -10.54 -4.75 1.65
CA VAL A 431 -9.08 -4.56 1.81
C VAL A 431 -8.24 -4.05 0.63
N GLN A 432 -8.68 -4.15 -0.64
CA GLN A 432 -7.84 -3.74 -1.80
C GLN A 432 -8.15 -2.37 -2.42
N TRP A 433 -8.93 -1.52 -1.74
CA TRP A 433 -9.27 -0.18 -2.27
C TRP A 433 -8.06 0.73 -2.52
N THR A 434 -6.87 0.39 -1.99
CA THR A 434 -5.61 1.11 -2.26
C THR A 434 -4.82 0.57 -3.45
N GLU A 435 -5.33 -0.43 -4.17
CA GLU A 435 -4.63 -1.13 -5.25
C GLU A 435 -5.26 -0.92 -6.62
N LYS A 436 -6.60 -0.78 -6.68
CA LYS A 436 -7.37 -0.49 -7.91
C LYS A 436 -8.01 0.90 -7.87
N LEU A 437 -8.09 1.55 -9.04
CA LEU A 437 -8.53 2.94 -9.15
C LEU A 437 -10.01 3.13 -8.78
N ARG A 438 -10.91 2.29 -9.31
CA ARG A 438 -12.36 2.39 -9.07
C ARG A 438 -12.73 2.17 -7.59
N PRO A 439 -12.32 1.07 -6.93
CA PRO A 439 -12.53 0.91 -5.49
C PRO A 439 -11.94 2.06 -4.65
N CYS A 440 -10.82 2.66 -5.08
CA CYS A 440 -10.25 3.83 -4.39
C CYS A 440 -11.16 5.07 -4.50
N ALA A 441 -11.71 5.31 -5.69
CA ALA A 441 -12.64 6.39 -5.94
C ALA A 441 -13.96 6.19 -5.18
N GLU A 442 -14.48 4.95 -5.13
CA GLU A 442 -15.66 4.57 -4.34
C GLU A 442 -15.43 4.86 -2.84
N ALA A 443 -14.26 4.49 -2.32
CA ALA A 443 -13.90 4.74 -0.93
C ALA A 443 -13.72 6.23 -0.60
N LEU A 444 -13.16 7.03 -1.52
CA LEU A 444 -13.08 8.49 -1.38
C LEU A 444 -14.48 9.14 -1.45
N TYR A 445 -15.34 8.67 -2.35
CA TYR A 445 -16.70 9.16 -2.51
C TYR A 445 -17.52 9.01 -1.22
N ILE A 446 -17.45 7.85 -0.57
CA ILE A 446 -18.18 7.60 0.70
C ILE A 446 -17.79 8.65 1.74
N VAL A 447 -16.49 8.86 1.95
CA VAL A 447 -15.97 9.85 2.90
C VAL A 447 -16.34 11.28 2.52
N LEU A 448 -16.32 11.60 1.23
CA LEU A 448 -16.74 12.91 0.73
C LEU A 448 -18.22 13.14 1.04
N PHE A 449 -19.07 12.14 0.82
CA PHE A 449 -20.49 12.22 1.09
C PHE A 449 -20.79 12.33 2.59
N GLU A 450 -20.13 11.55 3.44
CA GLU A 450 -20.28 11.63 4.90
C GLU A 450 -20.01 13.03 5.46
N ASN A 451 -19.01 13.72 4.93
CA ASN A 451 -18.64 15.06 5.41
C ASN A 451 -19.52 16.18 4.82
N TYR A 452 -20.21 15.95 3.69
CA TYR A 452 -20.95 16.97 2.95
C TYR A 452 -22.33 16.51 2.46
N SER A 453 -23.01 15.62 3.20
CA SER A 453 -24.25 14.94 2.77
C SER A 453 -25.36 15.93 2.42
N GLN A 454 -25.49 17.02 3.16
CA GLN A 454 -26.49 18.06 2.91
C GLN A 454 -26.33 18.73 1.53
N LEU A 455 -25.08 18.92 1.09
CA LEU A 455 -24.78 19.51 -0.21
C LEU A 455 -24.90 18.46 -1.32
N LEU A 456 -24.42 17.25 -1.07
CA LEU A 456 -24.27 16.21 -2.09
C LEU A 456 -25.52 15.35 -2.30
N GLY A 457 -26.43 15.26 -1.33
CA GLY A 457 -27.67 14.48 -1.43
C GLY A 457 -28.48 14.84 -2.68
N PRO A 458 -28.91 16.10 -2.86
CA PRO A 458 -29.64 16.53 -4.06
C PRO A 458 -28.87 16.32 -5.36
N VAL A 459 -27.54 16.50 -5.35
CA VAL A 459 -26.67 16.33 -6.53
C VAL A 459 -26.62 14.87 -6.99
N VAL A 460 -26.50 13.93 -6.04
CA VAL A 460 -26.47 12.50 -6.32
C VAL A 460 -27.83 12.03 -6.84
N VAL A 461 -28.94 12.52 -6.26
CA VAL A 461 -30.30 12.22 -6.76
C VAL A 461 -30.50 12.75 -8.17
N ALA A 462 -30.07 13.98 -8.47
CA ALA A 462 -30.14 14.53 -9.82
C ALA A 462 -29.31 13.72 -10.82
N THR A 463 -28.10 13.31 -10.44
CA THR A 463 -27.23 12.45 -11.27
C THR A 463 -27.85 11.08 -11.52
N LEU A 464 -28.48 10.49 -10.50
CA LEU A 464 -29.21 9.23 -10.63
C LEU A 464 -30.37 9.35 -11.62
N GLN A 465 -31.19 10.40 -11.49
CA GLN A 465 -32.31 10.66 -12.40
C GLN A 465 -31.85 10.90 -13.85
N GLU A 466 -30.77 11.67 -14.04
CA GLU A 466 -30.17 11.89 -15.35
C GLU A 466 -29.69 10.58 -15.97
N ALA A 467 -28.98 9.74 -15.21
CA ALA A 467 -28.47 8.46 -15.70
C ALA A 467 -29.61 7.48 -16.04
N MET A 468 -30.70 7.50 -15.27
CA MET A 468 -31.90 6.73 -15.57
C MET A 468 -32.58 7.17 -16.87
N ASN A 469 -32.71 8.49 -17.10
CA ASN A 469 -33.36 9.04 -18.29
C ASN A 469 -32.49 8.97 -19.54
N GLY A 470 -31.16 9.04 -19.39
CA GLY A 470 -30.19 8.99 -20.49
C GLY A 470 -29.94 7.59 -21.04
N CYS A 471 -30.48 6.55 -20.40
CA CYS A 471 -30.32 5.15 -20.82
C CYS A 471 -31.61 4.64 -21.49
N PRO A 472 -31.59 4.26 -22.79
CA PRO A 472 -32.77 3.72 -23.47
C PRO A 472 -33.34 2.47 -22.76
N ALA A 473 -34.66 2.27 -22.82
CA ALA A 473 -35.34 1.15 -22.14
C ALA A 473 -34.93 -0.25 -22.65
N SER A 474 -34.36 -0.35 -23.85
CA SER A 474 -33.88 -1.59 -24.46
C SER A 474 -32.50 -1.39 -25.09
N VAL A 475 -31.43 -1.64 -24.34
CA VAL A 475 -30.06 -1.44 -24.84
C VAL A 475 -29.47 -2.75 -25.35
N SER A 476 -29.29 -2.85 -26.67
CA SER A 476 -28.68 -4.00 -27.36
C SER A 476 -27.16 -4.10 -27.19
N GLU A 477 -26.49 -2.97 -26.93
CA GLU A 477 -25.03 -2.86 -26.80
C GLU A 477 -24.62 -2.25 -25.45
N ILE A 478 -23.36 -2.40 -25.04
CA ILE A 478 -22.86 -1.73 -23.83
C ILE A 478 -22.59 -0.27 -24.19
N THR A 479 -23.52 0.62 -23.86
CA THR A 479 -23.42 2.05 -24.16
C THR A 479 -22.81 2.83 -22.99
N PRO A 480 -22.21 4.01 -23.25
CA PRO A 480 -21.77 4.91 -22.19
C PRO A 480 -22.90 5.27 -21.20
N GLY A 481 -24.15 5.38 -21.68
CA GLY A 481 -25.31 5.62 -20.83
C GLY A 481 -25.61 4.46 -19.87
N LEU A 482 -25.45 3.21 -20.31
CA LEU A 482 -25.58 2.02 -19.45
C LEU A 482 -24.51 2.00 -18.36
N LEU A 483 -23.26 2.30 -18.71
CA LEU A 483 -22.15 2.32 -17.76
C LEU A 483 -22.26 3.48 -16.75
N LEU A 484 -22.75 4.65 -17.20
CA LEU A 484 -23.07 5.76 -16.30
C LEU A 484 -24.21 5.40 -15.34
N LYS A 485 -25.20 4.63 -15.80
CA LYS A 485 -26.28 4.13 -14.95
C LYS A 485 -25.76 3.15 -13.89
N ASP A 486 -24.88 2.21 -14.25
CA ASP A 486 -24.18 1.33 -13.29
C ASP A 486 -23.42 2.15 -12.22
N ALA A 487 -22.67 3.17 -12.66
CA ALA A 487 -21.92 4.06 -11.77
C ALA A 487 -22.84 4.85 -10.82
N ALA A 488 -23.91 5.46 -11.34
CA ALA A 488 -24.87 6.22 -10.53
C ALA A 488 -25.60 5.33 -9.52
N TYR A 489 -25.90 4.07 -9.90
CA TYR A 489 -26.52 3.09 -9.02
C TYR A 489 -25.57 2.65 -7.92
N GLY A 490 -24.29 2.44 -8.24
CA GLY A 490 -23.24 2.22 -7.26
C GLY A 490 -23.15 3.37 -6.26
N ALA A 491 -23.08 4.62 -6.75
CA ALA A 491 -23.04 5.81 -5.91
C ALA A 491 -24.22 5.86 -4.94
N ALA A 492 -25.45 5.69 -5.43
CA ALA A 492 -26.64 5.67 -4.59
C ALA A 492 -26.67 4.49 -3.58
N ALA A 493 -26.09 3.35 -3.94
CA ALA A 493 -26.02 2.18 -3.05
C ALA A 493 -25.07 2.42 -1.85
N TYR A 494 -23.90 3.00 -2.08
CA TYR A 494 -22.86 3.11 -1.03
C TYR A 494 -23.19 4.12 0.09
N VAL A 495 -24.03 5.11 -0.19
CA VAL A 495 -24.39 6.18 0.78
C VAL A 495 -25.84 6.11 1.24
N TYR A 496 -26.43 4.91 1.22
CA TYR A 496 -27.86 4.67 1.49
C TYR A 496 -28.37 5.31 2.79
N TYR A 497 -27.55 5.29 3.85
CA TYR A 497 -27.91 5.73 5.21
C TYR A 497 -28.26 7.23 5.29
N GLU A 498 -27.63 8.06 4.47
CA GLU A 498 -27.93 9.50 4.37
C GLU A 498 -28.79 9.81 3.13
N LEU A 499 -28.63 9.07 2.03
CA LEU A 499 -29.34 9.32 0.78
C LEU A 499 -30.83 8.97 0.86
N SER A 500 -31.25 8.07 1.75
CA SER A 500 -32.67 7.74 2.00
C SER A 500 -33.50 8.95 2.45
N ASN A 501 -32.86 9.98 3.00
CA ASN A 501 -33.51 11.26 3.33
C ASN A 501 -33.92 12.08 2.10
N TYR A 502 -33.30 11.81 0.94
CA TYR A 502 -33.49 12.55 -0.32
C TYR A 502 -34.16 11.70 -1.40
N LEU A 503 -34.13 10.37 -1.28
CA LEU A 503 -34.63 9.42 -2.27
C LEU A 503 -35.56 8.39 -1.62
N SER A 504 -36.81 8.34 -2.07
CA SER A 504 -37.77 7.32 -1.67
C SER A 504 -37.43 5.97 -2.32
N PHE A 505 -36.98 5.01 -1.51
CA PHE A 505 -36.71 3.64 -1.98
C PHE A 505 -37.93 3.01 -2.66
N LYS A 506 -39.13 3.23 -2.10
CA LYS A 506 -40.38 2.70 -2.65
C LYS A 506 -40.63 3.19 -4.07
N ASP A 507 -40.48 4.48 -4.30
CA ASP A 507 -40.73 5.07 -5.61
C ASP A 507 -39.63 4.67 -6.61
N TRP A 508 -38.38 4.59 -6.15
CA TRP A 508 -37.28 4.13 -6.98
C TRP A 508 -37.43 2.66 -7.41
N PHE A 509 -37.83 1.78 -6.47
CA PHE A 509 -38.04 0.37 -6.77
C PHE A 509 -39.21 0.15 -7.73
N ASN A 510 -40.36 0.76 -7.45
CA ASN A 510 -41.56 0.61 -8.28
C ASN A 510 -41.42 1.30 -9.64
N GLY A 511 -40.64 2.38 -9.71
CA GLY A 511 -40.45 3.16 -10.94
C GLY A 511 -39.37 2.61 -11.88
N ALA A 512 -38.22 2.20 -11.35
CA ALA A 512 -37.04 1.88 -12.17
C ALA A 512 -36.50 0.46 -11.95
N LEU A 513 -36.19 0.11 -10.70
CA LEU A 513 -35.50 -1.15 -10.41
C LEU A 513 -36.33 -2.39 -10.81
N SER A 514 -37.64 -2.35 -10.58
CA SER A 514 -38.55 -3.44 -10.97
C SER A 514 -38.67 -3.60 -12.50
N LEU A 515 -38.66 -2.50 -13.25
CA LEU A 515 -38.66 -2.53 -14.72
C LEU A 515 -37.36 -3.13 -15.26
N GLU A 516 -36.22 -2.80 -14.65
CA GLU A 516 -34.91 -3.32 -15.04
C GLU A 516 -34.76 -4.79 -14.75
N LEU A 517 -35.22 -5.24 -13.58
CA LEU A 517 -35.25 -6.67 -13.24
C LEU A 517 -36.11 -7.47 -14.21
N SER A 518 -37.12 -6.86 -14.82
CA SER A 518 -37.98 -7.50 -15.81
C SER A 518 -37.35 -7.56 -17.21
N ASN A 519 -36.24 -6.85 -17.44
CA ASN A 519 -35.55 -6.82 -18.72
C ASN A 519 -34.53 -7.97 -18.84
N ASP A 520 -34.84 -8.94 -19.70
CA ASP A 520 -34.03 -10.15 -19.92
C ASP A 520 -32.87 -9.98 -20.94
N HIS A 521 -32.54 -8.75 -21.32
CA HIS A 521 -31.46 -8.51 -22.26
C HIS A 521 -30.09 -8.90 -21.65
N PRO A 522 -29.19 -9.61 -22.37
CA PRO A 522 -27.93 -10.11 -21.80
C PRO A 522 -27.01 -9.03 -21.21
N ASN A 523 -27.03 -7.81 -21.74
CA ASN A 523 -26.24 -6.70 -21.19
C ASN A 523 -26.80 -6.15 -19.86
N MET A 524 -28.05 -6.46 -19.51
CA MET A 524 -28.67 -6.01 -18.26
C MET A 524 -28.07 -6.68 -17.02
N ARG A 525 -27.27 -7.74 -17.17
CA ARG A 525 -26.48 -8.33 -16.07
C ARG A 525 -25.66 -7.30 -15.29
N ILE A 526 -25.14 -6.26 -15.96
CA ILE A 526 -24.39 -5.17 -15.33
C ILE A 526 -25.30 -4.41 -14.35
N ILE A 527 -26.51 -4.07 -14.80
CA ILE A 527 -27.51 -3.37 -13.98
C ILE A 527 -28.09 -4.31 -12.91
N HIS A 528 -28.43 -5.55 -13.25
CA HIS A 528 -28.93 -6.56 -12.30
C HIS A 528 -27.97 -6.78 -11.14
N ARG A 529 -26.66 -6.80 -11.41
CA ARG A 529 -25.61 -6.83 -10.38
C ARG A 529 -25.70 -5.63 -9.43
N LYS A 530 -25.90 -4.42 -9.96
CA LYS A 530 -26.05 -3.21 -9.15
C LYS A 530 -27.39 -3.18 -8.41
N VAL A 531 -28.47 -3.67 -9.01
CA VAL A 531 -29.75 -3.84 -8.30
C VAL A 531 -29.58 -4.80 -7.14
N ALA A 532 -28.85 -5.91 -7.30
CA ALA A 532 -28.51 -6.81 -6.20
C ALA A 532 -27.71 -6.11 -5.09
N LEU A 533 -26.75 -5.24 -5.42
CA LEU A 533 -26.05 -4.42 -4.43
C LEU A 533 -27.02 -3.45 -3.72
N ILE A 534 -27.88 -2.73 -4.45
CA ILE A 534 -28.83 -1.77 -3.90
C ILE A 534 -29.78 -2.46 -2.91
N LEU A 535 -30.39 -3.58 -3.31
CA LEU A 535 -31.31 -4.34 -2.46
C LEU A 535 -30.64 -4.87 -1.19
N GLY A 536 -29.32 -5.09 -1.22
CA GLY A 536 -28.53 -5.58 -0.09
C GLY A 536 -28.11 -4.46 0.88
N GLN A 537 -27.89 -3.26 0.37
CA GLN A 537 -27.51 -2.08 1.17
C GLN A 537 -28.72 -1.34 1.74
N TRP A 538 -29.78 -1.16 0.94
CA TRP A 538 -30.99 -0.39 1.29
C TRP A 538 -32.03 -1.16 2.10
N VAL A 539 -31.60 -2.24 2.73
CA VAL A 539 -32.46 -3.16 3.47
C VAL A 539 -33.32 -2.47 4.53
N SER A 540 -32.74 -1.49 5.25
CA SER A 540 -33.44 -0.74 6.30
C SER A 540 -34.65 0.03 5.78
N GLU A 541 -34.67 0.36 4.48
CA GLU A 541 -35.75 1.12 3.83
C GLU A 541 -36.84 0.22 3.23
N ILE A 542 -36.69 -1.11 3.30
CA ILE A 542 -37.67 -2.07 2.76
C ILE A 542 -38.82 -2.26 3.75
N LYS A 543 -39.95 -1.61 3.45
CA LYS A 543 -41.19 -1.65 4.24
C LYS A 543 -42.12 -2.78 3.78
N ASP A 544 -43.17 -3.05 4.56
CA ASP A 544 -44.07 -4.21 4.36
C ASP A 544 -44.70 -4.26 2.97
N ASP A 545 -45.00 -3.11 2.38
CA ASP A 545 -45.62 -2.97 1.07
C ASP A 545 -44.67 -3.24 -0.11
N THR A 546 -43.37 -2.99 0.04
CA THR A 546 -42.34 -3.26 -0.98
C THR A 546 -41.61 -4.59 -0.76
N ARG A 547 -41.70 -5.17 0.44
CA ARG A 547 -40.99 -6.38 0.83
C ARG A 547 -41.27 -7.57 -0.08
N ARG A 548 -42.53 -7.87 -0.39
CA ARG A 548 -42.89 -9.01 -1.25
C ARG A 548 -42.35 -8.84 -2.69
N PRO A 549 -42.59 -7.70 -3.38
CA PRO A 549 -41.98 -7.43 -4.68
C PRO A 549 -40.45 -7.54 -4.69
N VAL A 550 -39.78 -7.03 -3.65
CA VAL A 550 -38.32 -7.12 -3.52
C VAL A 550 -37.86 -8.57 -3.42
N TYR A 551 -38.49 -9.40 -2.58
CA TYR A 551 -38.14 -10.83 -2.50
C TYR A 551 -38.35 -11.56 -3.82
N CYS A 552 -39.41 -11.25 -4.57
CA CYS A 552 -39.60 -11.80 -5.91
C CYS A 552 -38.46 -11.41 -6.85
N GLY A 553 -38.00 -10.15 -6.79
CA GLY A 553 -36.82 -9.68 -7.53
C GLY A 553 -35.53 -10.39 -7.14
N LEU A 554 -35.29 -10.60 -5.84
CA LEU A 554 -34.12 -11.32 -5.33
C LEU A 554 -34.10 -12.78 -5.77
N ILE A 555 -35.24 -13.47 -5.71
CA ILE A 555 -35.34 -14.85 -6.20
C ILE A 555 -34.99 -14.92 -7.69
N ARG A 556 -35.41 -13.92 -8.48
CA ARG A 556 -35.04 -13.83 -9.90
C ARG A 556 -33.53 -13.67 -10.08
N LEU A 557 -32.90 -12.78 -9.33
CA LEU A 557 -31.44 -12.56 -9.37
C LEU A 557 -30.64 -13.81 -8.95
N LEU A 558 -31.11 -14.56 -7.95
CA LEU A 558 -30.50 -15.83 -7.53
C LEU A 558 -30.64 -16.94 -8.58
N GLN A 559 -31.66 -16.85 -9.43
CA GLN A 559 -31.93 -17.78 -10.53
C GLN A 559 -31.36 -17.30 -11.87
N ASP A 560 -30.61 -16.19 -11.88
CA ASP A 560 -30.03 -15.63 -13.09
C ASP A 560 -29.04 -16.61 -13.76
N LYS A 561 -28.96 -16.56 -15.08
CA LYS A 561 -28.04 -17.40 -15.85
C LYS A 561 -26.59 -16.95 -15.66
N ASP A 562 -26.36 -15.67 -15.42
CA ASP A 562 -25.03 -15.11 -15.24
C ASP A 562 -24.52 -15.36 -13.81
N LEU A 563 -23.29 -15.89 -13.68
CA LEU A 563 -22.68 -16.16 -12.39
C LEU A 563 -22.41 -14.85 -11.62
N SER A 564 -22.05 -13.77 -12.32
CA SER A 564 -21.72 -12.50 -11.68
C SER A 564 -22.89 -11.86 -10.94
N VAL A 565 -24.10 -12.03 -11.48
CA VAL A 565 -25.35 -11.57 -10.86
C VAL A 565 -25.65 -12.41 -9.62
N ARG A 566 -25.54 -13.74 -9.74
CA ARG A 566 -25.78 -14.66 -8.63
C ARG A 566 -24.81 -14.44 -7.47
N VAL A 567 -23.51 -14.34 -7.76
CA VAL A 567 -22.46 -14.06 -6.75
C VAL A 567 -22.77 -12.75 -6.02
N SER A 568 -23.06 -11.69 -6.76
CA SER A 568 -23.36 -10.39 -6.15
C SER A 568 -24.65 -10.40 -5.32
N CYS A 569 -25.64 -11.22 -5.69
CA CYS A 569 -26.83 -11.42 -4.89
C CYS A 569 -26.57 -12.27 -3.63
N THR A 570 -25.58 -13.17 -3.62
CA THR A 570 -25.29 -14.03 -2.46
C THR A 570 -24.36 -13.39 -1.43
N SER A 571 -23.53 -12.43 -1.82
CA SER A 571 -22.47 -11.89 -0.95
C SER A 571 -22.94 -10.94 0.15
N TYR A 572 -24.12 -10.32 0.02
CA TYR A 572 -24.59 -9.39 1.07
C TYR A 572 -25.28 -10.16 2.21
N PRO A 573 -24.78 -10.09 3.46
CA PRO A 573 -25.15 -11.00 4.57
C PRO A 573 -26.65 -11.02 4.94
N TYR A 574 -27.38 -9.93 4.65
CA TYR A 574 -28.78 -9.80 5.01
C TYR A 574 -29.69 -10.79 4.24
N TYR A 575 -29.25 -11.29 3.09
CA TYR A 575 -30.00 -12.23 2.26
C TYR A 575 -30.20 -13.60 2.90
N MET A 576 -29.29 -14.03 3.79
CA MET A 576 -29.38 -15.33 4.46
C MET A 576 -30.19 -15.30 5.77
N HIS A 577 -30.25 -14.18 6.48
CA HIS A 577 -30.93 -14.09 7.78
C HIS A 577 -32.45 -13.86 7.71
N HIS A 578 -32.96 -13.31 6.59
CA HIS A 578 -34.36 -12.88 6.49
C HIS A 578 -35.15 -13.49 5.33
N CYS A 579 -34.66 -14.56 4.70
CA CYS A 579 -35.51 -15.41 3.88
C CYS A 579 -36.34 -16.30 4.83
N PRO A 580 -37.67 -16.13 4.96
CA PRO A 580 -38.45 -16.91 5.92
C PRO A 580 -38.41 -18.40 5.55
N PRO A 581 -38.15 -19.32 6.50
CA PRO A 581 -38.24 -20.76 6.27
C PRO A 581 -39.63 -21.25 5.85
N SER A 582 -40.65 -20.40 5.94
CA SER A 582 -42.06 -20.79 5.98
C SER A 582 -42.97 -20.13 4.94
N ALA A 583 -42.43 -19.58 3.84
CA ALA A 583 -43.28 -19.22 2.70
C ALA A 583 -43.53 -20.46 1.84
N SER A 584 -44.68 -21.10 2.05
CA SER A 584 -45.22 -22.18 1.21
C SER A 584 -45.45 -21.66 -0.22
N PHE A 585 -44.39 -21.64 -1.03
CA PHE A 585 -44.44 -21.50 -2.48
C PHE A 585 -43.88 -22.77 -3.11
N PRO A 586 -44.39 -23.25 -4.25
CA PRO A 586 -43.94 -24.50 -4.90
C PRO A 586 -42.48 -24.46 -5.42
N ALA A 587 -41.72 -23.41 -5.09
CA ALA A 587 -40.34 -23.17 -5.51
C ALA A 587 -39.29 -23.74 -4.56
N GLN A 588 -39.66 -24.36 -3.42
CA GLN A 588 -38.70 -25.04 -2.53
C GLN A 588 -37.92 -26.15 -3.28
N ASN A 589 -38.56 -26.86 -4.22
CA ASN A 589 -37.88 -27.87 -5.04
C ASN A 589 -36.95 -27.31 -6.13
N LYS A 590 -36.91 -25.98 -6.34
CA LYS A 590 -35.98 -25.33 -7.29
C LYS A 590 -34.84 -24.55 -6.62
N ILE A 591 -34.96 -24.23 -5.32
CA ILE A 591 -33.94 -23.48 -4.56
C ILE A 591 -32.93 -24.40 -3.89
N LEU A 592 -33.32 -25.62 -3.49
CA LEU A 592 -32.40 -26.59 -2.88
C LEU A 592 -31.23 -27.03 -3.80
N PRO A 593 -31.40 -27.22 -5.12
CA PRO A 593 -30.28 -27.56 -5.99
C PRO A 593 -29.25 -26.41 -6.12
N SER A 594 -29.68 -25.16 -6.10
CA SER A 594 -28.79 -23.98 -6.14
C SER A 594 -28.07 -23.75 -4.80
N LEU A 595 -28.64 -24.18 -3.68
CA LEU A 595 -27.97 -24.20 -2.37
C LEU A 595 -26.92 -25.33 -2.27
N SER A 596 -27.05 -26.45 -3.01
CA SER A 596 -26.03 -27.50 -3.01
C SER A 596 -24.70 -27.08 -3.65
N ILE A 597 -24.70 -26.00 -4.43
CA ILE A 597 -23.48 -25.37 -4.96
C ILE A 597 -22.69 -24.69 -3.82
N LEU A 598 -23.35 -24.27 -2.73
CA LEU A 598 -22.69 -23.67 -1.55
C LEU A 598 -21.82 -24.67 -0.75
N GLY A 599 -22.04 -25.97 -0.89
CA GLY A 599 -21.24 -27.00 -0.22
C GLY A 599 -19.80 -27.12 -0.73
N GLN A 600 -19.43 -26.38 -1.78
CA GLN A 600 -18.08 -26.34 -2.36
C GLN A 600 -17.33 -25.03 -2.08
N PHE A 601 -17.94 -24.04 -1.41
CA PHE A 601 -17.31 -22.75 -1.12
C PHE A 601 -16.72 -22.72 0.31
N SER A 602 -15.56 -22.07 0.41
CA SER A 602 -14.61 -22.01 1.53
C SER A 602 -15.19 -22.15 2.96
N PRO A 603 -14.54 -22.94 3.85
CA PRO A 603 -14.93 -23.08 5.26
C PRO A 603 -14.86 -21.77 6.08
N SER A 604 -14.32 -20.68 5.53
CA SER A 604 -14.31 -19.36 6.16
C SER A 604 -15.70 -18.68 6.23
N ILE A 605 -16.66 -19.12 5.43
CA ILE A 605 -18.05 -18.61 5.47
C ILE A 605 -18.85 -19.31 6.57
N LEU A 606 -18.50 -20.56 6.92
CA LEU A 606 -19.21 -21.36 7.93
C LEU A 606 -18.97 -20.93 9.38
N SER A 607 -17.88 -20.22 9.68
CA SER A 607 -17.59 -19.77 11.06
C SER A 607 -18.48 -18.60 11.54
N THR A 608 -19.23 -17.98 10.63
CA THR A 608 -20.20 -16.93 10.98
C THR A 608 -21.58 -17.51 11.33
N PHE A 609 -21.78 -18.83 11.18
CA PHE A 609 -23.07 -19.52 11.41
C PHE A 609 -23.22 -20.16 12.80
N ALA A 610 -22.34 -19.85 13.75
CA ALA A 610 -22.37 -20.43 15.09
C ALA A 610 -22.46 -19.36 16.20
N VAL A 611 -23.49 -18.50 16.16
CA VAL A 611 -24.10 -17.84 17.34
C VAL A 611 -25.58 -17.64 17.09
#